data_AF-A0A661H6M2-F1
#
_entry.id   AF-A0A661H6M2-F1
#
_cell.length_a   1.000
_cell.length_b   1.000
_cell.length_c   1.000
_cell.angle_alpha   90.00
_cell.angle_beta   90.00
_cell.angle_gamma   90.00
#
_symmetry.space_group_name_H-M   'P 1'
#
loop_
_entity.id
_entity.type
_entity.pdbx_description
1 polymer ?
#
loop_
_entity_poly.entity_id
_entity_poly.type
_entity_poly.pdbx_seq_one_letter_code
_entity_poly.pdbx_strand_id
1 'polypeptide(L)' 'MADQRRMLDTNTAGHIIKGHPAVLANLQHCSPQSLCLSAITKAELLYGVARKPEAKQLAN' A
#
# COMPACT_ATOMS: atom_id res chain seq x y z
N MET A 1 7.61 -23.62 -7.35
CA MET A 1 6.27 -23.09 -7.04
C MET A 1 6.11 -21.81 -7.82
N ALA A 2 5.05 -21.66 -8.62
CA ALA A 2 4.88 -20.49 -9.48
C ALA A 2 4.88 -19.21 -8.64
N ASP A 3 5.76 -18.28 -8.96
CA ASP A 3 5.86 -16.98 -8.30
C ASP A 3 4.63 -16.14 -8.66
N GLN A 4 3.56 -16.25 -7.87
CA GLN A 4 2.31 -15.57 -8.13
C GLN A 4 2.44 -14.10 -7.75
N ARG A 5 2.66 -13.25 -8.76
CA ARG A 5 2.62 -11.79 -8.61
C ARG A 5 1.21 -11.31 -8.27
N ARG A 6 1.11 -10.47 -7.25
CA ARG A 6 -0.13 -9.86 -6.74
C ARG A 6 -0.02 -8.35 -6.85
N MET A 7 -1.03 -7.74 -7.46
CA MET A 7 -1.13 -6.28 -7.54
C MET A 7 -1.92 -5.75 -6.35
N LEU A 8 -1.39 -4.73 -5.68
CA LEU A 8 -2.09 -4.01 -4.63
C LEU A 8 -3.12 -3.07 -5.26
N ASP A 9 -4.35 -3.13 -4.77
CA ASP A 9 -5.38 -2.14 -5.11
C ASP A 9 -5.26 -0.89 -4.23
N THR A 10 -5.98 0.18 -4.61
CA THR A 10 -5.95 1.46 -3.88
C THR A 10 -6.43 1.31 -2.44
N ASN A 11 -7.40 0.42 -2.17
CA ASN A 11 -7.89 0.18 -0.81
C ASN A 11 -6.83 -0.50 0.07
N THR A 12 -6.21 -1.58 -0.41
CA THR A 12 -5.15 -2.30 0.32
C THR A 12 -3.97 -1.38 0.58
N ALA A 13 -3.53 -0.61 -0.43
CA ALA A 13 -2.46 0.35 -0.25
C ALA A 13 -2.81 1.43 0.78
N GLY A 14 -4.04 1.95 0.75
CA GLY A 14 -4.55 2.87 1.78
C GLY A 14 -4.63 2.25 3.17
N HIS A 15 -5.02 0.98 3.29
CA HIS A 15 -5.04 0.25 4.56
C HIS A 15 -3.64 -0.03 5.11
N ILE A 16 -2.67 -0.33 4.25
CA ILE A 16 -1.25 -0.49 4.62
C ILE A 16 -0.74 0.83 5.21
N ILE A 17 -0.98 1.94 4.53
CA ILE A 17 -0.59 3.29 4.98
C ILE A 17 -1.23 3.66 6.33
N LYS A 18 -2.49 3.28 6.54
CA LYS A 18 -3.20 3.53 7.81
C LYS A 18 -2.84 2.52 8.92
N GLY A 19 -1.93 1.58 8.65
CA GLY A 19 -1.49 0.60 9.63
C GLY A 19 -2.54 -0.47 9.99
N HIS A 20 -3.44 -0.83 9.07
CA HIS A 20 -4.52 -1.78 9.39
C HIS A 20 -3.95 -3.17 9.71
N PRO A 21 -4.11 -3.69 10.94
CA PRO A 21 -3.34 -4.83 11.44
C PRO A 21 -3.58 -6.11 10.63
N ALA A 22 -4.81 -6.40 10.22
CA ALA A 22 -5.11 -7.58 9.41
C ALA A 22 -4.48 -7.53 8.00
N VAL A 23 -4.31 -6.32 7.44
CA VAL A 23 -3.70 -6.15 6.12
C VAL A 23 -2.19 -6.30 6.23
N LEU A 24 -1.58 -5.70 7.27
CA LEU A 24 -0.15 -5.83 7.54
C LEU A 24 0.25 -7.29 7.84
N ALA A 25 -0.54 -8.02 8.62
CA ALA A 25 -0.30 -9.44 8.89
C ALA A 25 -0.31 -10.28 7.59
N ASN A 26 -1.24 -10.01 6.67
CA ASN A 26 -1.24 -10.69 5.37
C ASN A 26 -0.04 -10.27 4.49
N LEU A 27 0.35 -9.01 4.55
CA LEU A 27 1.50 -8.48 3.80
C LEU A 27 2.83 -9.13 4.23
N GLN A 28 2.99 -9.44 5.52
CA GLN A 28 4.18 -10.12 6.06
C GLN A 28 4.40 -11.52 5.48
N HIS A 29 3.35 -12.17 4.97
CA HIS A 29 3.46 -13.48 4.32
C HIS A 29 3.78 -13.38 2.81
N CYS A 30 3.84 -12.16 2.26
CA CYS A 30 4.13 -11.92 0.85
C CYS A 30 5.60 -11.51 0.66
N SER A 31 6.24 -12.05 -0.38
CA SER A 31 7.55 -11.53 -0.82
C SER A 31 7.36 -10.14 -1.44
N PRO A 32 8.19 -9.14 -1.12
CA PRO A 32 8.14 -7.83 -1.77
C PRO A 32 8.29 -7.91 -3.30
N GLN A 33 9.04 -8.90 -3.80
CA GLN A 33 9.26 -9.12 -5.24
C GLN A 33 8.00 -9.64 -5.97
N SER A 34 7.08 -10.27 -5.23
CA SER A 34 5.81 -10.76 -5.77
C SER A 34 4.68 -9.74 -5.62
N LEU A 35 4.95 -8.55 -5.11
CA LEU A 35 4.00 -7.45 -5.01
C LEU A 35 4.26 -6.40 -6.10
N CYS A 36 3.19 -5.91 -6.71
CA CYS A 36 3.26 -4.73 -7.58
C CYS A 36 2.21 -3.69 -7.18
N LEU A 37 2.50 -2.42 -7.50
CA LEU A 37 1.61 -1.29 -7.26
C LEU A 37 1.48 -0.51 -8.57
N SER A 38 0.26 -0.16 -8.95
CA SER A 38 0.02 0.69 -10.11
C SER A 38 0.62 2.09 -9.90
N ALA A 39 1.21 2.65 -10.96
CA ALA A 39 1.67 4.04 -10.95
C ALA A 39 0.52 5.04 -10.70
N ILE A 40 -0.71 4.70 -11.11
CA ILE A 40 -1.90 5.50 -10.85
C ILE A 40 -2.24 5.48 -9.36
N THR A 41 -2.29 4.31 -8.73
CA THR A 41 -2.50 4.19 -7.28
C THR A 41 -1.43 4.94 -6.49
N LYS A 42 -0.17 4.89 -6.92
CA LYS A 42 0.90 5.70 -6.32
C LYS A 42 0.59 7.21 -6.40
N ALA A 43 0.13 7.70 -7.55
CA ALA A 43 -0.23 9.10 -7.72
C ALA A 43 -1.43 9.51 -6.85
N GLU A 44 -2.46 8.67 -6.76
CA GLU A 44 -3.63 8.89 -5.89
C GLU A 44 -3.22 9.02 -4.41
N LEU A 45 -2.34 8.12 -3.96
CA LEU A 45 -1.83 8.14 -2.58
C LEU A 45 -1.04 9.41 -2.30
N LEU A 46 -0.09 9.77 -3.17
CA LEU A 46 0.71 11.00 -3.05
C LEU A 46 -0.17 12.25 -3.04
N TYR A 47 -1.18 12.30 -3.91
CA TYR A 47 -2.15 13.39 -3.94
C TYR A 47 -2.99 13.45 -2.64
N GLY A 48 -3.41 12.30 -2.12
CA GLY A 48 -4.12 12.18 -0.84
C GLY A 48 -3.29 12.72 0.33
N VAL A 49 -1.98 12.43 0.36
CA VAL A 49 -1.04 12.98 1.35
C VAL A 49 -0.98 14.50 1.25
N ALA A 50 -0.76 15.01 0.04
CA ALA A 50 -0.60 16.45 -0.21
C ALA A 50 -1.86 17.24 0.17
N ARG A 51 -3.06 16.65 0.00
CA ARG A 51 -4.34 17.27 0.38
C ARG A 51 -4.64 17.26 1.87
N LYS A 52 -4.01 16.36 2.64
CA LYS A 52 -4.25 16.22 4.08
C LYS A 52 -2.89 16.22 4.80
N PRO A 53 -2.21 17.36 4.89
CA PRO A 53 -0.91 17.46 5.59
C PRO A 53 -0.99 17.11 7.08
N GLU A 54 -2.18 17.17 7.69
CA GLU A 54 -2.43 16.71 9.06
C GLU A 54 -2.48 15.18 9.20
N ALA A 55 -2.68 14.44 8.10
CA ALA A 55 -2.61 12.98 8.06
C ALA A 55 -1.13 12.52 8.01
N LYS A 56 -0.37 12.88 9.03
CA LYS A 56 1.08 12.69 9.18
C LYS A 56 1.59 11.23 9.14
N GLN A 57 0.74 10.22 9.03
CA GLN A 57 1.18 8.82 8.93
C GLN A 57 1.87 8.44 7.60
N LEU A 58 2.03 9.40 6.69
CA LEU A 58 2.65 9.21 5.38
C LEU A 58 4.07 9.77 5.28
N ALA A 59 4.56 10.42 6.34
CA ALA A 59 5.90 11.00 6.41
C ALA A 59 6.58 10.55 7.70
N ASN A 60 7.06 9.31 7.72
CA ASN A 60 8.27 8.88 8.42
C ASN A 60 8.61 7.45 8.04
#